data_AF-A0A1I6GY41-F1
#
_entry.id   AF-A0A1I6GY41-F1
#
_cell.length_a   1.000
_cell.length_b   1.000
_cell.length_c   1.000
_cell.angle_alpha   90.00
_cell.angle_beta   90.00
_cell.angle_gamma   90.00
#
_symmetry.space_group_name_H-M   'P 1'
#
loop_
_entity.id
_entity.type
_entity.pdbx_description
1 polymer ?
#
loop_
_entity_poly.entity_id
_entity_poly.type
_entity_poly.pdbx_seq_one_letter_code
_entity_poly.pdbx_strand_id
1 'polypeptide(L)'
;MKKIANLYVPELQPKRETLTFKRVAITIAAVLVVGVLASITLNFWANQQTIATQRMAHSLSQAQQQLVAKQNELRTAMNDPQVAQQIETVELEFAQRQRLLQQMRGVTQTANASFADVLVDLARADTDAIWLNRILITNGQLTLQGKTADASALPLWLASFSDYETLSGRQFGVFELRDVDTRGVLDFTVGSLQHSSLLVQPRMNSGSAR
;
A
#
# COMPACT_ATOMS: atom_id res chain seq x y z
N MET A 1 -25.96 -57.93 -128.84
CA MET A 1 -25.66 -57.92 -127.38
C MET A 1 -25.24 -56.51 -126.99
N LYS A 2 -26.03 -55.78 -126.19
CA LYS A 2 -25.74 -54.38 -125.79
C LYS A 2 -24.86 -54.39 -124.53
N LYS A 3 -23.64 -53.86 -124.61
CA LYS A 3 -22.77 -53.62 -123.45
C LYS A 3 -23.17 -52.29 -122.81
N ILE A 4 -23.63 -52.34 -121.57
CA ILE A 4 -23.91 -51.14 -120.77
C ILE A 4 -22.56 -50.70 -120.19
N ALA A 5 -22.00 -49.62 -120.71
CA ALA A 5 -20.80 -49.03 -120.14
C ALA A 5 -21.17 -48.40 -118.80
N ASN A 6 -20.56 -48.88 -117.71
CA ASN A 6 -20.69 -48.24 -116.41
C ASN A 6 -19.90 -46.92 -116.44
N LEU A 7 -20.61 -45.82 -116.77
CA LEU A 7 -20.07 -44.46 -116.84
C LEU A 7 -19.89 -43.82 -115.45
N TYR A 8 -20.22 -44.54 -114.38
CA TYR A 8 -19.98 -44.08 -113.02
C TYR A 8 -18.52 -44.33 -112.64
N VAL A 9 -17.62 -43.50 -113.20
CA VAL A 9 -16.21 -43.47 -112.83
C VAL A 9 -16.05 -42.95 -111.40
N PRO A 10 -15.07 -43.44 -110.61
CA PRO A 10 -14.78 -42.97 -109.26
C PRO A 10 -14.58 -41.44 -109.17
N GLU A 11 -14.19 -40.81 -110.27
CA GLU A 11 -14.03 -39.35 -110.39
C GLU A 11 -15.34 -38.55 -110.32
N LEU A 12 -16.49 -39.19 -110.58
CA LEU A 12 -17.83 -38.56 -110.51
C LEU A 12 -18.46 -38.61 -109.11
N GLN A 13 -17.76 -39.15 -108.11
CA GLN A 13 -18.24 -39.11 -106.74
C GLN A 13 -18.19 -37.66 -106.21
N PRO A 14 -19.30 -37.11 -105.68
CA PRO A 14 -19.32 -35.75 -105.15
C PRO A 14 -18.32 -35.67 -104.00
N LYS A 15 -17.18 -35.01 -104.25
CA LYS A 15 -16.15 -34.74 -103.25
C LYS A 15 -16.79 -33.97 -102.10
N ARG A 16 -17.05 -34.66 -101.00
CA ARG A 16 -17.45 -34.02 -99.74
C ARG A 16 -16.21 -33.30 -99.22
N GLU A 17 -16.13 -32.00 -99.48
CA GLU A 17 -15.16 -31.14 -98.82
C GLU A 17 -15.48 -31.11 -97.33
N THR A 18 -14.81 -31.98 -96.57
CA THR A 18 -14.90 -32.01 -95.11
C THR A 18 -14.31 -30.73 -94.51
N LEU A 19 -13.41 -30.07 -95.25
CA LEU A 19 -12.68 -28.84 -94.92
C LEU A 19 -13.11 -27.65 -95.80
N THR A 20 -14.41 -27.34 -95.86
CA THR A 20 -14.85 -26.04 -96.39
C THR A 20 -14.36 -24.92 -95.46
N PHE A 21 -13.77 -23.85 -96.01
CA PHE A 21 -13.27 -22.68 -95.27
C PHE A 21 -14.26 -22.18 -94.20
N LYS A 22 -15.55 -22.17 -94.53
CA LYS A 22 -16.65 -21.78 -93.63
C LYS A 22 -16.76 -22.66 -92.38
N ARG A 23 -16.56 -23.99 -92.50
CA ARG A 23 -16.63 -24.91 -91.36
C ARG A 23 -15.45 -24.73 -90.42
N VAL A 24 -14.24 -24.56 -90.96
CA VAL A 24 -13.02 -24.26 -90.18
C VAL A 24 -13.14 -22.92 -89.46
N ALA A 25 -13.67 -21.89 -90.13
CA ALA A 25 -13.90 -20.59 -89.51
C ALA A 25 -14.90 -20.67 -88.35
N ILE A 26 -15.99 -21.43 -88.50
CA ILE A 26 -17.00 -21.63 -87.44
C ILE A 26 -16.42 -22.42 -86.26
N THR A 27 -15.62 -23.47 -86.49
CA THR A 27 -15.02 -24.23 -85.38
C THR A 27 -13.99 -23.41 -84.62
N ILE A 28 -13.17 -22.61 -85.31
CA ILE A 28 -12.24 -21.67 -84.66
C ILE A 28 -13.01 -20.64 -83.84
N ALA A 29 -14.07 -20.05 -84.41
CA ALA A 29 -14.90 -19.09 -83.68
C ALA A 29 -15.56 -19.72 -82.44
N ALA A 30 -16.06 -20.95 -82.56
CA ALA A 30 -16.66 -21.67 -81.43
C ALA A 30 -15.63 -21.96 -80.33
N VAL A 31 -14.41 -22.39 -80.69
CA VAL A 31 -13.31 -22.63 -79.73
C VAL A 31 -12.90 -21.34 -79.04
N LEU A 32 -12.82 -20.22 -79.77
CA LEU A 32 -12.51 -18.92 -79.19
C LEU A 32 -13.59 -18.46 -78.20
N VAL A 33 -14.87 -18.61 -78.56
CA VAL A 33 -15.99 -18.27 -77.66
C VAL A 33 -15.94 -19.11 -76.39
N VAL A 34 -15.72 -20.43 -76.50
CA VAL A 34 -15.58 -21.31 -75.33
C VAL A 34 -14.37 -20.92 -74.49
N GLY A 35 -13.23 -20.60 -75.11
CA GLY A 35 -12.02 -20.15 -74.42
C GLY A 35 -12.24 -18.84 -73.65
N VAL A 36 -12.95 -17.88 -74.25
CA VAL A 36 -13.29 -16.60 -73.60
C VAL A 36 -14.25 -16.84 -72.43
N LEU A 37 -15.30 -17.64 -72.62
CA LEU A 37 -16.23 -17.98 -71.55
C LEU A 37 -15.55 -18.69 -70.38
N ALA A 38 -14.66 -19.66 -70.66
CA ALA A 38 -13.87 -20.35 -69.65
C ALA A 38 -12.92 -19.39 -68.90
N SER A 39 -12.30 -18.44 -69.62
CA SER A 39 -11.42 -17.44 -69.00
C SER A 39 -12.19 -16.52 -68.04
N ILE A 40 -13.40 -16.09 -68.43
CA ILE A 40 -14.27 -15.24 -67.60
C ILE A 40 -14.71 -15.98 -66.34
N THR A 41 -15.16 -17.23 -66.46
CA THR A 41 -15.62 -18.00 -65.29
C THR A 41 -14.50 -18.29 -64.31
N LEU A 42 -13.31 -18.63 -64.79
CA LEU A 42 -12.13 -18.86 -63.95
C LEU A 42 -11.67 -17.57 -63.24
N ASN A 43 -11.65 -16.43 -63.94
CA ASN A 43 -11.30 -15.15 -63.33
C ASN A 43 -12.31 -14.73 -62.27
N PHE A 44 -13.60 -14.92 -62.52
CA PHE A 44 -14.64 -14.59 -61.54
C PHE A 44 -14.49 -15.44 -60.27
N TRP A 45 -14.21 -16.74 -60.41
CA TRP A 45 -14.02 -17.65 -59.29
C TRP A 45 -12.76 -17.31 -58.47
N ALA A 46 -11.64 -17.04 -59.16
CA ALA A 46 -10.39 -16.63 -58.51
C ALA A 46 -10.52 -15.28 -57.78
N ASN A 47 -11.24 -14.33 -58.36
CA ASN A 47 -11.46 -13.01 -57.75
C ASN A 47 -12.34 -13.12 -56.50
N GLN A 48 -13.36 -13.98 -56.51
CA GLN A 48 -14.22 -14.21 -55.33
C GLN A 48 -13.43 -14.77 -54.13
N GLN A 49 -12.51 -15.71 -54.38
CA GLN A 49 -11.64 -16.24 -53.32
C GLN A 49 -10.73 -15.17 -52.73
N THR A 50 -10.24 -14.26 -53.59
CA THR A 50 -9.35 -13.15 -53.18
C THR A 50 -10.11 -12.08 -52.39
N ILE A 51 -11.35 -11.79 -52.77
CA ILE A 51 -12.22 -10.86 -52.03
C ILE A 51 -12.57 -11.44 -50.65
N ALA A 52 -12.83 -12.76 -50.55
CA ALA A 52 -13.12 -13.41 -49.28
C ALA A 52 -11.93 -13.33 -48.31
N THR A 53 -10.71 -13.61 -48.78
CA THR A 53 -9.50 -13.52 -47.94
C THR A 53 -9.18 -12.08 -47.54
N GLN A 54 -9.36 -11.12 -48.43
CA GLN A 54 -9.19 -9.69 -48.11
C GLN A 54 -10.21 -9.20 -47.08
N ARG A 55 -11.49 -9.60 -47.20
CA ARG A 55 -12.52 -9.27 -46.20
C ARG A 55 -12.18 -9.87 -44.84
N MET A 56 -11.71 -11.12 -44.81
CA MET A 56 -11.31 -11.75 -43.56
C MET A 56 -10.09 -11.06 -42.93
N ALA A 57 -9.08 -10.73 -43.73
CA ALA A 57 -7.92 -9.96 -43.27
C ALA A 57 -8.31 -8.55 -42.76
N HIS A 58 -9.24 -7.88 -43.43
CA HIS A 58 -9.78 -6.60 -42.96
C HIS A 58 -10.57 -6.73 -41.65
N SER A 59 -11.39 -7.77 -41.50
CA SER A 59 -12.12 -8.01 -40.26
C SER A 59 -11.18 -8.31 -39.09
N LEU A 60 -10.11 -9.08 -39.35
CA LEU A 60 -9.07 -9.38 -38.37
C LEU A 60 -8.30 -8.12 -37.96
N SER A 61 -7.91 -7.27 -38.92
CA SER A 61 -7.19 -6.03 -38.61
C SER A 61 -8.06 -5.05 -37.83
N GLN A 62 -9.35 -4.94 -38.15
CA GLN A 62 -10.31 -4.15 -37.37
C GLN A 62 -10.48 -4.68 -35.95
N ALA A 63 -10.64 -5.99 -35.78
CA ALA A 63 -10.73 -6.62 -34.46
C ALA A 63 -9.46 -6.37 -33.64
N GLN A 64 -8.28 -6.46 -34.27
CA GLN A 64 -7.01 -6.21 -33.61
C GLN A 64 -6.83 -4.74 -33.22
N GLN A 65 -7.26 -3.80 -34.06
CA GLN A 65 -7.27 -2.37 -33.73
C GLN A 65 -8.20 -2.07 -32.55
N GLN A 66 -9.39 -2.67 -32.51
CA GLN A 66 -10.32 -2.53 -31.38
C GLN A 66 -9.72 -3.09 -30.09
N LEU A 67 -9.04 -4.24 -30.17
CA LEU A 67 -8.41 -4.87 -29.02
C LEU A 67 -7.26 -4.01 -28.47
N VAL A 68 -6.42 -3.44 -29.34
CA VAL A 68 -5.36 -2.50 -28.95
C VAL A 68 -5.93 -1.22 -28.34
N ALA A 69 -7.01 -0.67 -28.93
CA ALA A 69 -7.68 0.51 -28.39
C ALA A 69 -8.23 0.26 -26.98
N LYS A 70 -8.91 -0.89 -26.77
CA LYS A 70 -9.42 -1.30 -25.47
C LYS A 70 -8.31 -1.55 -24.46
N GLN A 71 -7.20 -2.15 -24.88
CA GLN A 71 -6.05 -2.39 -24.01
C GLN A 71 -5.37 -1.08 -23.59
N ASN A 72 -5.31 -0.10 -24.49
CA ASN A 72 -4.79 1.24 -24.18
C ASN A 72 -5.74 1.99 -23.22
N GLU A 73 -7.06 1.95 -23.45
CA GLU A 73 -8.06 2.52 -22.55
C GLU A 73 -7.90 1.96 -21.13
N LEU A 74 -7.75 0.63 -21.01
CA LEU A 74 -7.54 -0.05 -19.73
C LEU A 74 -6.21 0.34 -19.07
N ARG A 75 -5.11 0.40 -19.84
CA ARG A 75 -3.81 0.85 -19.33
C ARG A 75 -3.86 2.29 -18.83
N THR A 76 -4.59 3.15 -19.52
CA THR A 76 -4.72 4.57 -19.14
C THR A 76 -5.55 4.72 -17.86
N ALA A 77 -6.61 3.92 -17.71
CA ALA A 77 -7.42 3.88 -16.49
C ALA A 77 -6.67 3.29 -15.28
N MET A 78 -5.86 2.24 -15.48
CA MET A 78 -5.08 1.61 -14.41
C MET A 78 -3.84 2.42 -14.01
N ASN A 79 -3.23 3.13 -14.95
CA ASN A 79 -2.06 3.98 -14.70
C ASN A 79 -2.45 5.45 -14.54
N ASP A 80 -3.67 5.77 -14.08
CA ASP A 80 -4.01 7.16 -13.79
C ASP A 80 -3.09 7.66 -12.67
N PRO A 81 -2.07 8.50 -12.99
CA PRO A 81 -1.08 8.92 -12.02
C PRO A 81 -1.73 9.75 -10.91
N GLN A 82 -2.92 10.31 -11.15
CA GLN A 82 -3.66 11.07 -10.14
C GLN A 82 -4.21 10.16 -9.05
N VAL A 83 -4.65 8.94 -9.37
CA VAL A 83 -5.18 7.99 -8.37
C VAL A 83 -4.02 7.43 -7.53
N ALA A 84 -2.91 7.09 -8.15
CA ALA A 84 -1.71 6.64 -7.44
C ALA A 84 -1.17 7.72 -6.49
N GLN A 85 -1.08 8.98 -6.95
CA GLN A 85 -0.68 10.10 -6.10
C GLN A 85 -1.67 10.36 -4.96
N GLN A 86 -2.98 10.25 -5.21
CA GLN A 86 -3.98 10.38 -4.15
C GLN A 86 -3.81 9.32 -3.08
N ILE A 87 -3.60 8.06 -3.46
CA ILE A 87 -3.34 6.97 -2.50
C ILE A 87 -2.11 7.27 -1.66
N GLU A 88 -1.00 7.65 -2.29
CA GLU A 88 0.25 7.99 -1.59
C GLU A 88 0.06 9.15 -0.60
N THR A 89 -0.66 10.21 -1.00
CA THR A 89 -0.94 11.36 -0.11
C THR A 89 -1.80 10.97 1.10
N VAL A 90 -2.83 10.14 0.89
CA VAL A 90 -3.72 9.67 1.95
C VAL A 90 -2.96 8.73 2.91
N GLU A 91 -2.11 7.85 2.40
CA GLU A 91 -1.27 6.97 3.22
C GLU A 91 -0.28 7.78 4.08
N LEU A 92 0.36 8.80 3.51
CA LEU A 92 1.25 9.70 4.24
C LEU A 92 0.52 10.45 5.36
N GLU A 93 -0.66 11.00 5.07
CA GLU A 93 -1.50 11.70 6.06
C GLU A 93 -1.94 10.76 7.18
N PHE A 94 -2.34 9.54 6.83
CA PHE A 94 -2.72 8.50 7.80
C PHE A 94 -1.55 8.11 8.71
N ALA A 95 -0.36 7.88 8.13
CA ALA A 95 0.84 7.54 8.89
C ALA A 95 1.29 8.68 9.83
N GLN A 96 1.11 9.94 9.44
CA GLN A 96 1.37 11.09 10.31
C GLN A 96 0.38 11.14 11.49
N ARG A 97 -0.92 10.98 11.22
CA ARG A 97 -1.96 10.94 12.26
C ARG A 97 -1.75 9.81 13.25
N GLN A 98 -1.39 8.61 12.78
CA GLN A 98 -1.09 7.48 13.66
C GLN A 98 0.10 7.76 14.58
N ARG A 99 1.19 8.34 14.07
CA ARG A 99 2.36 8.71 14.89
C ARG A 99 1.99 9.71 15.99
N LEU A 100 1.18 10.71 15.65
CA LEU A 100 0.68 11.68 16.63
C LEU A 100 -0.16 10.99 17.73
N LEU A 101 -1.08 10.10 17.34
CA LEU A 101 -1.88 9.34 18.30
C LEU A 101 -1.04 8.42 19.20
N GLN A 102 0.00 7.77 18.66
CA GLN A 102 0.91 6.94 19.44
C GLN A 102 1.71 7.77 20.46
N GLN A 103 2.20 8.93 20.06
CA GLN A 103 2.90 9.84 20.97
C GLN A 103 1.98 10.32 22.10
N MET A 104 0.73 10.67 21.79
CA MET A 104 -0.24 11.06 22.83
C MET A 104 -0.57 9.89 23.78
N ARG A 105 -0.78 8.68 23.24
CA ARG A 105 -1.09 7.50 24.06
C ARG A 105 0.06 7.09 24.97
N GLY A 106 1.31 7.14 24.49
CA GLY A 106 2.49 6.82 25.29
C GLY A 106 2.64 7.72 26.53
N VAL A 107 2.29 9.01 26.39
CA VAL A 107 2.34 9.98 27.49
C VAL A 107 1.18 9.78 28.48
N THR A 108 -0.04 9.53 28.01
CA THR A 108 -1.22 9.48 28.91
C THR A 108 -1.42 8.12 29.59
N GLN A 109 -1.11 7.01 28.92
CA GLN A 109 -1.46 5.67 29.40
C GLN A 109 -0.48 5.14 30.46
N THR A 110 0.80 5.49 30.35
CA THR A 110 1.83 5.14 31.35
C THR A 110 1.66 5.91 32.66
N ALA A 111 1.17 7.15 32.58
CA ALA A 111 1.02 8.04 33.71
C ALA A 111 -0.16 7.65 34.63
N ASN A 112 -1.37 7.51 34.07
CA ASN A 112 -2.59 7.46 34.89
C ASN A 112 -2.77 6.17 35.71
N ALA A 113 -2.46 5.00 35.14
CA ALA A 113 -2.60 3.74 35.87
C ALA A 113 -1.53 3.62 36.98
N SER A 114 -0.29 4.02 36.68
CA SER A 114 0.82 3.87 37.63
C SER A 114 0.72 4.81 38.84
N PHE A 115 0.17 6.02 38.71
CA PHE A 115 0.11 6.96 39.84
C PHE A 115 -0.90 6.56 40.91
N ALA A 116 -2.07 6.06 40.51
CA ALA A 116 -3.11 5.66 41.45
C ALA A 116 -2.62 4.52 42.36
N ASP A 117 -1.99 3.50 41.77
CA ASP A 117 -1.50 2.35 42.51
C ASP A 117 -0.36 2.73 43.48
N VAL A 118 0.54 3.63 43.06
CA VAL A 118 1.62 4.16 43.92
C VAL A 118 1.06 4.93 45.12
N LEU A 119 0.04 5.75 44.92
CA LEU A 119 -0.58 6.51 46.01
C LEU A 119 -1.34 5.60 46.98
N VAL A 120 -1.96 4.52 46.49
CA VAL A 120 -2.64 3.52 47.32
C VAL A 120 -1.63 2.78 48.20
N ASP A 121 -0.52 2.31 47.62
CA ASP A 121 0.53 1.63 48.39
C ASP A 121 1.20 2.58 49.41
N LEU A 122 1.41 3.85 49.05
CA LEU A 122 1.94 4.85 49.98
C LEU A 122 0.98 5.12 51.14
N ALA A 123 -0.34 5.13 50.89
CA ALA A 123 -1.34 5.28 51.93
C ALA A 123 -1.45 4.04 52.85
N ARG A 124 -1.09 2.86 52.34
CA ARG A 124 -1.01 1.63 53.15
C ARG A 124 0.25 1.59 54.02
N ALA A 125 1.35 2.14 53.52
CA ALA A 125 2.60 2.31 54.26
C ALA A 125 2.54 3.47 55.29
N ASP A 126 1.38 3.73 55.90
CA ASP A 126 1.24 4.82 56.88
C ASP A 126 2.02 4.54 58.17
N THR A 127 2.52 5.59 58.84
CA THR A 127 3.30 5.46 60.09
C THR A 127 3.15 6.73 60.93
N ASP A 128 2.86 6.57 62.23
CA ASP A 128 2.55 7.68 63.16
C ASP A 128 3.65 8.76 63.27
N ALA A 129 4.90 8.42 62.95
CA ALA A 129 6.05 9.31 63.09
C ALA A 129 6.31 10.21 61.87
N ILE A 130 5.62 9.98 60.74
CA ILE A 130 5.95 10.58 59.44
C ILE A 130 4.73 11.26 58.84
N TRP A 131 4.88 12.53 58.46
CA TRP A 131 3.84 13.30 57.75
C TRP A 131 4.33 13.71 56.38
N LEU A 132 3.58 13.37 55.34
CA LEU A 132 3.90 13.75 53.96
C LEU A 132 3.22 15.05 53.56
N ASN A 133 4.00 15.97 53.00
CA ASN A 133 3.52 17.27 52.53
C ASN A 133 3.54 17.37 51.00
N ARG A 134 4.49 16.70 50.34
CA ARG A 134 4.62 16.70 48.89
C ARG A 134 5.07 15.35 48.39
N ILE A 135 4.34 14.85 47.40
CA ILE A 135 4.66 13.65 46.64
C ILE A 135 4.87 14.08 45.19
N LEU A 136 6.03 13.78 44.62
CA LEU A 136 6.36 14.09 43.24
C LEU A 136 6.73 12.79 42.50
N ILE A 137 6.06 12.54 41.38
CA ILE A 137 6.34 11.38 40.53
C ILE A 137 6.68 11.87 39.13
N THR A 138 7.92 11.61 38.68
CA THR A 138 8.41 12.06 37.38
C THR A 138 9.19 10.93 36.71
N ASN A 139 8.79 10.50 35.51
CA ASN A 139 9.47 9.46 34.74
C ASN A 139 9.72 8.16 35.56
N GLY A 140 8.77 7.75 36.39
CA GLY A 140 8.87 6.58 37.27
C GLY A 140 9.70 6.80 38.55
N GLN A 141 10.33 7.96 38.73
CA GLN A 141 11.05 8.34 39.94
C GLN A 141 10.10 8.96 40.97
N LEU A 142 10.25 8.60 42.24
CA LEU A 142 9.44 9.07 43.36
C LEU A 142 10.29 9.96 44.28
N THR A 143 9.78 11.14 44.58
CA THR A 143 10.35 12.06 45.58
C THR A 143 9.28 12.38 46.61
N LEU A 144 9.64 12.22 47.88
CA LEU A 144 8.78 12.39 49.05
C LEU A 144 9.37 13.49 49.93
N GLN A 145 8.52 14.44 50.31
CA GLN A 145 8.89 15.50 51.25
C GLN A 145 7.87 15.57 52.36
N GLY A 146 8.36 15.79 53.56
CA GLY A 146 7.53 15.71 54.74
C GLY A 146 8.26 16.16 56.00
N LYS A 147 7.62 15.84 57.13
CA LYS A 147 8.11 16.09 58.47
C LYS A 147 8.20 14.77 59.23
N THR A 148 9.18 14.64 60.10
CA THR A 148 9.27 13.52 61.05
C THR A 148 9.62 14.03 62.44
N ALA A 149 9.03 13.41 63.47
CA ALA A 149 9.41 13.63 64.87
C ALA A 149 10.58 12.71 65.30
N ASP A 150 10.86 11.66 64.52
CA ASP A 150 11.91 10.69 64.78
C ASP A 150 12.74 10.44 63.52
N ALA A 151 14.01 10.85 63.56
CA ALA A 151 14.94 10.63 62.46
C ALA A 151 15.21 9.14 62.20
N SER A 152 15.08 8.28 63.22
CA SER A 152 15.32 6.84 63.12
C SER A 152 14.14 6.06 62.52
N ALA A 153 12.93 6.62 62.59
CA ALA A 153 11.73 6.04 61.97
C ALA A 153 11.77 6.13 60.44
N LEU A 154 12.48 7.11 59.87
CA LEU A 154 12.50 7.35 58.43
C LEU A 154 13.20 6.23 57.63
N PRO A 155 14.40 5.75 57.99
CA PRO A 155 15.00 4.58 57.33
C PRO A 155 14.14 3.31 57.47
N LEU A 156 13.50 3.12 58.62
CA LEU A 156 12.64 1.95 58.88
C LEU A 156 11.40 1.97 57.98
N TRP A 157 10.77 3.14 57.86
CA TRP A 157 9.65 3.36 56.97
C TRP A 157 10.00 3.09 55.51
N LEU A 158 11.15 3.59 55.04
CA LEU A 158 11.60 3.32 53.67
C LEU A 158 11.96 1.85 53.43
N ALA A 159 12.44 1.13 54.45
CA ALA A 159 12.68 -0.30 54.34
C ALA A 159 11.39 -1.08 54.08
N SER A 160 10.27 -0.65 54.67
CA SER A 160 8.94 -1.25 54.48
C SER A 160 8.41 -1.12 53.04
N PHE A 161 8.98 -0.23 52.22
CA PHE A 161 8.56 -0.07 50.82
C PHE A 161 8.85 -1.32 49.97
N SER A 162 9.75 -2.18 50.44
CA SER A 162 10.05 -3.46 49.80
C SER A 162 8.86 -4.42 49.79
N ASP A 163 7.89 -4.24 50.71
CA ASP A 163 6.71 -5.10 50.85
C ASP A 163 5.57 -4.72 49.89
N TYR A 164 5.67 -3.58 49.21
CA TYR A 164 4.64 -3.06 48.32
C TYR A 164 5.07 -3.16 46.86
N GLU A 165 4.21 -3.74 46.02
CA GLU A 165 4.53 -4.05 44.62
C GLU A 165 4.98 -2.81 43.83
N THR A 166 4.32 -1.66 43.99
CA THR A 166 4.63 -0.45 43.21
C THR A 166 5.78 0.39 43.75
N LEU A 167 6.16 0.17 45.02
CA LEU A 167 7.26 0.85 45.71
C LEU A 167 8.54 0.02 45.71
N SER A 168 8.42 -1.31 45.62
CA SER A 168 9.52 -2.26 45.55
C SER A 168 10.40 -1.99 44.31
N GLY A 169 11.73 -1.97 44.51
CA GLY A 169 12.71 -1.72 43.44
C GLY A 169 13.00 -0.23 43.14
N ARG A 170 12.35 0.72 43.80
CA ARG A 170 12.71 2.15 43.71
C ARG A 170 13.91 2.45 44.61
N GLN A 171 14.98 3.00 44.02
CA GLN A 171 16.18 3.37 44.77
C GLN A 171 16.10 4.82 45.21
N PHE A 172 15.93 5.04 46.51
CA PHE A 172 16.13 6.33 47.14
C PHE A 172 17.61 6.48 47.47
N GLY A 173 18.25 7.53 46.98
CA GLY A 173 19.68 7.76 47.23
C GLY A 173 20.03 9.21 47.52
N VAL A 174 19.02 10.08 47.60
CA VAL A 174 19.20 11.44 48.07
C VAL A 174 18.37 11.62 49.33
N PHE A 175 19.05 12.00 50.41
CA PHE A 175 18.48 12.19 51.73
C PHE A 175 18.91 13.54 52.25
N GLU A 176 17.95 14.38 52.59
CA GLU A 176 18.21 15.65 53.24
C GLU A 176 17.30 15.78 54.45
N LEU A 177 17.90 15.96 55.62
CA LEU A 177 17.20 16.30 56.86
C LEU A 177 17.60 17.72 57.25
N ARG A 178 16.61 18.57 57.50
CA ARG A 178 16.82 19.92 58.00
C ARG A 178 16.05 20.09 59.31
N ASP A 179 16.72 20.65 60.29
CA ASP A 179 16.06 21.13 61.50
C ASP A 179 15.50 22.52 61.22
N VAL A 180 14.18 22.69 61.37
CA VAL A 180 13.46 23.90 60.97
C VAL A 180 12.75 24.55 62.16
N ASP A 181 12.55 23.85 63.28
CA ASP A 181 11.83 24.39 64.44
C ASP A 181 12.40 23.88 65.78
N THR A 182 12.34 24.72 66.82
CA THR A 182 12.79 24.39 68.19
C THR A 182 11.88 23.37 68.91
N ARG A 183 10.89 22.81 68.21
CA ARG A 183 9.93 21.82 68.69
C ARG A 183 10.32 20.36 68.39
N GLY A 184 11.50 20.11 67.83
CA GLY A 184 12.01 18.76 67.59
C GLY A 184 11.38 18.06 66.38
N VAL A 185 10.92 18.82 65.39
CA VAL A 185 10.36 18.28 64.13
C VAL A 185 11.33 18.57 63.00
N LEU A 186 11.70 17.53 62.27
CA LEU A 186 12.69 17.58 61.19
C LEU A 186 11.96 17.59 59.84
N ASP A 187 12.35 18.50 58.95
CA ASP A 187 11.94 18.44 57.55
C ASP A 187 12.83 17.43 56.82
N PHE A 188 12.21 16.51 56.09
CA PHE A 188 12.93 15.54 55.27
C PHE A 188 12.58 15.70 53.79
N THR A 189 13.57 15.44 52.95
CA THR A 189 13.38 15.15 51.53
C THR A 189 14.10 13.88 51.18
N VAL A 190 13.37 12.95 50.55
CA VAL A 190 13.89 11.66 50.09
C VAL A 190 13.52 11.50 48.63
N GLY A 191 14.51 11.22 47.78
CA GLY A 191 14.30 11.05 46.35
C GLY A 191 15.31 10.12 45.70
N SER A 192 15.07 9.77 44.43
CA SER A 192 16.00 8.92 43.70
C SER A 192 17.25 9.68 43.22
N LEU A 193 18.33 8.93 43.01
CA LEU A 193 19.66 9.44 42.63
C LEU A 193 19.66 10.29 41.34
N GLN A 194 18.65 10.15 40.49
CA GLN A 194 18.55 10.87 39.21
C GLN A 194 17.97 12.29 39.35
N HIS A 195 17.50 12.69 40.54
CA HIS A 195 16.82 13.98 40.79
C HIS A 195 17.56 14.94 41.72
N SER A 196 18.87 14.76 41.90
CA SER A 196 19.73 15.56 42.78
C SER A 196 19.81 17.06 42.44
N SER A 197 19.29 17.48 41.28
CA SER A 197 19.32 18.87 40.82
C SER A 197 18.28 19.81 41.47
N LEU A 198 17.32 19.30 42.27
CA LEU A 198 16.31 20.14 42.93
C LEU A 198 16.60 20.50 44.40
N LEU A 199 17.66 19.96 45.01
CA LEU A 199 17.98 20.22 46.42
C LEU A 199 18.90 21.43 46.65
N VAL A 200 19.31 22.12 45.59
CA VAL A 200 20.04 23.39 45.70
C VAL A 200 19.03 24.53 45.62
N GLN A 201 18.42 24.91 46.74
CA GLN A 201 17.82 26.23 46.85
C GLN A 201 18.90 27.26 47.24
N PRO A 202 18.99 28.39 46.52
CA PRO A 202 19.99 29.41 46.78
C PRO A 202 19.64 30.15 48.07
N ARG A 203 20.66 30.39 48.90
CA ARG A 203 20.57 31.31 50.05
C ARG A 203 20.17 32.69 49.52
N MET A 204 18.92 33.11 49.73
CA MET A 204 18.58 34.53 49.68
C MET A 204 19.17 35.19 50.92
N ASN A 205 20.33 35.80 50.72
CA ASN A 205 21.00 36.66 51.68
C ASN A 205 20.12 37.88 51.97
N SER A 206 19.48 37.92 53.14
CA SER A 206 18.95 39.15 53.71
C SER A 206 20.10 39.94 54.34
N GLY A 207 20.83 40.67 53.49
CA GLY A 207 21.80 41.67 53.90
C GLY A 207 21.19 43.07 53.84
N SER A 208 20.59 43.49 54.94
CA SER A 208 20.09 44.84 55.19
C SER A 208 21.20 45.90 55.08
N ALA A 209 20.86 47.01 54.44
CA ALA A 209 21.19 48.39 54.83
C ALA A 209 22.54 48.64 55.54
N ARG A 210 23.48 49.26 54.81
CA ARG A 210 23.95 50.64 55.08
C ARG A 210 24.89 51.12 53.99
#